data_AF-A0A0K3AW27-F1
#
_entry.id   AF-A0A0K3AW27-F1
#
_cell.length_a   1.000
_cell.length_b   1.000
_cell.length_c   1.000
_cell.angle_alpha   90.00
_cell.angle_beta   90.00
_cell.angle_gamma   90.00
#
_symmetry.space_group_name_H-M   'P 1'
#
loop_
_entity.id
_entity.type
_entity.pdbx_description
1 polymer ?
#
loop_
_entity_poly.entity_id
_entity_poly.type
_entity_poly.pdbx_seq_one_letter_code
_entity_poly.pdbx_strand_id
1 'polypeptide(L)'
;MNEQELRDGLREVMAVSSQPPSMNPTEALDAAKRAHKRRRATWAGAGAGAAVVALAAGTVFALTPSNDTLPIDVAATANTTDGTPMTTNGTAITKSGTETSWPTGQVDRTARNGPRSDTANGVLATLKAALPDTLTVDETTTRPGGGGKITLSQANFNNYYGQGNKQEAWDYSAIAAVASKTNPQGGTGRVLVTVFTPGNPAYADTDVCVLTGKFWGVRGTCEPRTVQGKTVGVIVKPQDSRISTVVGYRYDDGTVVFVAQSTAPNNEGDSSGPPAGSMSTLPLTVEQLAPMALNPAFKVT
;
A
#
# COMPACT_ATOMS: atom_id res chain seq x y z
N MET A 1 -28.40 47.83 9.86
CA MET A 1 -27.85 47.43 8.55
C MET A 1 -29.01 47.34 7.57
N ASN A 2 -29.02 48.23 6.58
CA ASN A 2 -30.09 48.31 5.58
C ASN A 2 -29.73 47.43 4.36
N GLU A 3 -30.72 46.94 3.62
CA GLU A 3 -30.52 46.05 2.45
C GLU A 3 -29.63 46.70 1.37
N GLN A 4 -29.62 48.03 1.31
CA GLN A 4 -28.74 48.80 0.43
C GLN A 4 -27.26 48.67 0.81
N GLU A 5 -26.91 48.64 2.10
CA GLU A 5 -25.51 48.47 2.55
C GLU A 5 -24.97 47.07 2.25
N LEU A 6 -25.84 46.04 2.30
CA LEU A 6 -25.44 44.67 1.95
C LEU A 6 -25.20 44.51 0.44
N ARG A 7 -26.03 45.18 -0.38
CA ARG A 7 -25.89 45.13 -1.85
C ARG A 7 -24.65 45.88 -2.33
N ASP A 8 -24.32 47.01 -1.72
CA ASP A 8 -23.12 47.76 -2.07
C ASP A 8 -21.84 47.02 -1.63
N GLY A 9 -21.84 46.41 -0.43
CA GLY A 9 -20.73 45.57 0.02
C GLY A 9 -20.48 44.35 -0.90
N LEU A 10 -21.52 43.71 -1.42
CA LEU A 10 -21.39 42.59 -2.36
C LEU A 10 -20.89 43.02 -3.75
N ARG A 11 -21.22 44.24 -4.20
CA ARG A 11 -20.70 44.77 -5.47
C ARG A 11 -19.23 45.17 -5.37
N GLU A 12 -18.82 45.72 -4.23
CA GLU A 12 -17.42 46.12 -4.00
C GLU A 12 -16.49 44.90 -3.95
N VAL A 13 -16.93 43.79 -3.35
CA VAL A 13 -16.13 42.54 -3.33
C VAL A 13 -16.01 41.89 -4.70
N MET A 14 -16.98 42.08 -5.61
CA MET A 14 -16.89 41.56 -6.98
C MET A 14 -16.02 42.41 -7.93
N ALA A 15 -15.72 43.67 -7.57
CA ALA A 15 -14.91 44.56 -8.40
C ALA A 15 -13.39 44.40 -8.20
N VAL A 16 -12.96 43.72 -7.13
CA VAL A 16 -11.52 43.46 -6.83
C VAL A 16 -11.10 42.07 -7.34
N SER A 17 -11.60 41.67 -8.49
CA SER A 17 -11.05 40.54 -9.24
C SER A 17 -9.86 41.04 -10.06
N SER A 18 -8.66 40.97 -9.49
CA SER A 18 -7.43 41.12 -10.28
C SER A 18 -7.51 40.17 -11.48
N GLN A 19 -7.37 40.70 -12.70
CA GLN A 19 -7.37 39.86 -13.91
C GLN A 19 -6.37 38.71 -13.71
N PRO A 20 -6.76 37.46 -14.02
CA PRO A 20 -5.86 36.34 -13.90
C PRO A 20 -4.62 36.65 -14.76
N PRO A 21 -3.40 36.47 -14.21
CA PRO A 21 -2.18 36.75 -14.95
C PRO A 21 -2.20 35.98 -16.27
N SER A 22 -1.80 36.64 -17.36
CA SER A 22 -1.76 36.00 -18.68
C SER A 22 -0.80 34.82 -18.63
N MET A 23 -1.35 33.62 -18.83
CA MET A 23 -0.60 32.39 -18.74
C MET A 23 0.29 32.26 -19.99
N ASN A 24 1.53 32.76 -19.91
CA ASN A 24 2.50 32.59 -20.99
C ASN A 24 3.04 31.15 -20.96
N PRO A 25 2.72 30.30 -21.96
CA PRO A 25 3.10 28.89 -21.94
C PRO A 25 4.63 28.68 -21.97
N THR A 26 5.38 29.68 -22.46
CA THR A 26 6.85 29.60 -22.51
C THR A 26 7.48 29.78 -21.14
N GLU A 27 6.93 30.66 -20.29
CA GLU A 27 7.42 30.89 -18.92
C GLU A 27 7.11 29.70 -18.00
N ALA A 28 5.93 29.08 -18.16
CA ALA A 28 5.57 27.86 -17.45
C ALA A 28 6.52 26.69 -17.77
N LEU A 29 6.89 26.54 -19.05
CA LEU A 29 7.85 25.53 -19.50
C LEU A 29 9.26 25.79 -18.97
N ASP A 30 9.70 27.05 -18.91
CA ASP A 30 11.01 27.40 -18.38
C ASP A 30 11.11 27.25 -16.86
N ALA A 31 10.03 27.55 -16.13
CA ALA A 31 9.93 27.27 -14.70
C ALA A 31 10.00 25.77 -14.42
N ALA A 32 9.29 24.95 -15.22
CA ALA A 32 9.31 23.49 -15.11
C ALA A 32 10.71 22.90 -15.41
N LYS A 33 11.39 23.38 -16.45
CA LYS A 33 12.77 22.94 -16.78
C LYS A 33 13.76 23.29 -15.67
N ARG A 34 13.66 24.49 -15.08
CA ARG A 34 14.51 24.91 -13.96
C ARG A 34 14.28 24.05 -12.71
N ALA A 35 13.04 23.71 -12.39
CA ALA A 35 12.72 22.83 -11.27
C ALA A 35 13.27 21.41 -11.48
N HIS A 36 13.18 20.88 -12.70
CA HIS A 36 13.70 19.55 -13.02
C HIS A 36 15.23 19.47 -12.94
N LYS A 37 15.94 20.51 -13.38
CA LYS A 37 17.42 20.57 -13.32
C LYS A 37 17.94 20.59 -11.88
N ARG A 38 17.23 21.25 -10.94
CA ARG A 38 17.61 21.28 -9.51
C ARG A 38 17.53 19.90 -8.85
N ARG A 39 16.51 19.08 -9.17
CA ARG A 39 16.34 17.74 -8.58
C ARG A 39 17.44 16.74 -8.96
N ARG A 40 18.04 16.87 -10.14
CA ARG A 40 19.12 15.98 -10.57
C ARG A 40 20.46 16.27 -9.89
N ALA A 41 20.67 17.49 -9.39
CA ALA A 41 21.90 17.84 -8.68
C ALA A 41 21.97 17.27 -7.26
N THR A 42 20.81 16.99 -6.63
CA THR A 42 20.76 16.49 -5.24
C THR A 42 21.01 15.00 -5.06
N TRP A 43 21.05 14.22 -6.16
CA TRP A 43 21.18 12.75 -6.11
C TRP A 43 22.63 12.23 -6.27
N ALA A 44 23.62 13.10 -6.34
CA ALA A 44 25.01 12.73 -6.59
C ALA A 44 25.89 12.56 -5.32
N GLY A 45 25.32 12.56 -4.12
CA GLY A 45 26.10 12.56 -2.88
C GLY A 45 25.53 11.69 -1.77
N ALA A 46 25.66 10.37 -1.88
CA ALA A 46 25.61 9.45 -0.73
C ALA A 46 26.24 8.11 -1.12
N GLY A 47 27.57 8.08 -1.13
CA GLY A 47 28.35 6.85 -1.27
C GLY A 47 28.96 6.42 0.08
N ALA A 48 28.99 5.10 0.27
CA ALA A 48 29.89 4.30 1.11
C ALA A 48 29.74 4.29 2.64
N GLY A 49 29.47 3.09 3.15
CA GLY A 49 29.77 2.64 4.52
C GLY A 49 29.63 1.12 4.60
N ALA A 50 30.76 0.41 4.59
CA ALA A 50 30.83 -1.05 4.72
C ALA A 50 30.93 -1.47 6.19
N ALA A 51 30.33 -2.59 6.57
CA ALA A 51 30.81 -3.41 7.69
C ALA A 51 30.38 -4.87 7.56
N VAL A 52 31.37 -5.75 7.66
CA VAL A 52 31.30 -7.21 7.68
C VAL A 52 30.93 -7.67 9.10
N VAL A 53 30.00 -8.62 9.27
CA VAL A 53 29.98 -9.52 10.44
C VAL A 53 29.63 -10.94 10.00
N ALA A 54 30.42 -11.87 10.52
CA ALA A 54 30.55 -13.27 10.16
C ALA A 54 29.42 -14.18 10.67
N LEU A 55 29.25 -15.30 9.97
CA LEU A 55 28.46 -16.48 10.34
C LEU A 55 28.97 -17.13 11.64
N ALA A 56 28.04 -17.51 12.53
CA ALA A 56 28.23 -18.63 13.45
C ALA A 56 26.88 -19.32 13.75
N ALA A 57 26.93 -20.65 13.80
CA ALA A 57 25.83 -21.58 13.86
C ALA A 57 25.12 -21.64 15.24
N GLY A 58 23.85 -22.05 15.18
CA GLY A 58 22.88 -22.45 16.22
C GLY A 58 23.25 -22.42 17.71
N THR A 59 22.33 -21.87 18.51
CA THR A 59 21.77 -22.47 19.74
C THR A 59 20.54 -21.67 20.20
N VAL A 60 19.64 -22.39 20.89
CA VAL A 60 18.35 -21.95 21.45
C VAL A 60 18.55 -20.95 22.59
N PHE A 61 17.80 -19.85 22.61
CA PHE A 61 17.46 -19.16 23.87
C PHE A 61 16.01 -18.68 23.88
N ALA A 62 15.35 -19.07 24.97
CA ALA A 62 14.01 -18.68 25.34
C ALA A 62 14.01 -17.33 26.07
N LEU A 63 12.91 -16.59 25.88
CA LEU A 63 12.25 -15.65 26.81
C LEU A 63 13.06 -14.50 27.42
N THR A 64 12.73 -13.27 27.00
CA THR A 64 12.21 -12.20 27.89
C THR A 64 11.56 -11.09 27.04
N PRO A 65 10.56 -10.37 27.60
CA PRO A 65 9.69 -9.49 26.82
C PRO A 65 10.34 -8.12 26.64
N SER A 66 10.20 -7.54 25.45
CA SER A 66 10.46 -6.11 25.23
C SER A 66 9.36 -5.56 24.35
N ASN A 67 8.59 -4.66 24.94
CA ASN A 67 7.51 -3.88 24.31
C ASN A 67 8.10 -2.81 23.39
N ASP A 68 8.87 -3.20 22.38
CA ASP A 68 9.34 -2.29 21.34
C ASP A 68 8.59 -2.58 20.04
N THR A 69 7.31 -2.19 20.04
CA THR A 69 6.70 -1.71 18.81
C THR A 69 7.49 -0.50 18.35
N LEU A 70 8.14 -0.58 17.18
CA LEU A 70 8.63 0.61 16.49
C LEU A 70 7.43 1.56 16.32
N PRO A 71 7.41 2.74 16.97
CA PRO A 71 6.39 3.72 16.67
C PRO A 71 6.74 4.31 15.31
N ILE A 72 5.86 4.14 14.33
CA ILE A 72 5.80 5.06 13.20
C ILE A 72 5.20 6.35 13.77
N ASP A 73 6.01 7.11 14.50
CA ASP A 73 5.62 8.40 15.06
C ASP A 73 5.52 9.42 13.92
N VAL A 74 4.30 9.85 13.63
CA VAL A 74 4.01 10.95 12.72
C VAL A 74 4.34 12.24 13.47
N ALA A 75 5.51 12.82 13.18
CA ALA A 75 5.89 14.13 13.71
C ALA A 75 4.89 15.21 13.27
N ALA A 76 4.11 15.72 14.22
CA ALA A 76 3.28 16.91 14.06
C ALA A 76 4.09 18.17 14.41
N THR A 77 4.11 19.16 13.51
CA THR A 77 3.63 20.55 13.72
C THR A 77 4.14 21.50 12.64
N ALA A 78 3.21 22.20 11.96
CA ALA A 78 3.18 23.67 11.86
C ALA A 78 1.84 24.13 11.24
N ASN A 79 1.28 25.18 11.86
CA ASN A 79 -0.02 25.81 11.68
C ASN A 79 -0.20 26.63 10.39
N THR A 80 -1.46 27.09 10.21
CA THR A 80 -2.01 28.23 9.41
C THR A 80 -2.48 27.86 7.99
N THR A 81 -3.66 28.20 7.47
CA THR A 81 -4.76 29.12 7.87
C THR A 81 -6.05 28.75 7.11
N ASP A 82 -7.18 29.25 7.61
CA ASP A 82 -8.59 29.19 7.14
C ASP A 82 -8.90 29.01 5.65
N GLY A 83 -9.95 28.21 5.38
CA GLY A 83 -10.65 28.12 4.09
C GLY A 83 -12.06 27.54 4.25
N THR A 84 -13.06 28.40 4.10
CA THR A 84 -14.52 28.20 4.16
C THR A 84 -15.08 27.00 3.35
N PRO A 85 -16.19 26.37 3.78
CA PRO A 85 -16.78 25.21 3.10
C PRO A 85 -17.66 25.61 1.91
N MET A 86 -17.44 24.97 0.75
CA MET A 86 -18.39 25.02 -0.38
C MET A 86 -19.37 23.85 -0.29
N THR A 87 -20.64 24.19 -0.09
CA THR A 87 -21.80 23.30 -0.26
C THR A 87 -22.07 23.05 -1.73
N THR A 88 -22.12 21.78 -2.15
CA THR A 88 -22.79 21.38 -3.39
C THR A 88 -23.79 20.26 -3.13
N ASN A 89 -25.06 20.64 -3.23
CA ASN A 89 -26.21 19.74 -3.30
C ASN A 89 -26.10 18.87 -4.56
N GLY A 90 -26.15 17.55 -4.38
CA GLY A 90 -26.28 16.56 -5.45
C GLY A 90 -27.23 15.44 -5.01
N THR A 91 -28.34 15.34 -5.72
CA THR A 91 -29.54 14.53 -5.44
C THR A 91 -29.23 13.04 -5.29
N ALA A 92 -29.75 12.44 -4.22
CA ALA A 92 -29.57 11.03 -3.88
C ALA A 92 -30.34 10.10 -4.84
N ILE A 93 -29.64 9.10 -5.39
CA ILE A 93 -30.26 7.87 -5.87
C ILE A 93 -30.09 6.81 -4.78
N THR A 94 -31.22 6.35 -4.25
CA THR A 94 -31.34 5.36 -3.20
C THR A 94 -30.85 3.99 -3.68
N LYS A 95 -29.66 3.58 -3.21
CA LYS A 95 -29.24 2.18 -3.20
C LYS A 95 -29.24 1.71 -1.75
N SER A 96 -30.14 0.78 -1.43
CA SER A 96 -30.22 0.14 -0.13
C SER A 96 -28.93 -0.64 0.12
N GLY A 97 -28.13 -0.18 1.10
CA GLY A 97 -26.89 -0.80 1.53
C GLY A 97 -26.19 0.14 2.52
N THR A 98 -25.75 -0.39 3.66
CA THR A 98 -25.02 0.31 4.73
C THR A 98 -23.61 0.79 4.34
N GLU A 99 -23.35 0.94 3.05
CA GLU A 99 -22.05 1.38 2.53
C GLU A 99 -22.07 2.91 2.40
N THR A 100 -21.12 3.56 3.08
CA THR A 100 -20.91 5.01 2.94
C THR A 100 -20.54 5.35 1.49
N SER A 101 -21.34 6.18 0.84
CA SER A 101 -21.14 6.58 -0.55
C SER A 101 -19.82 7.33 -0.72
N TRP A 102 -18.98 6.85 -1.63
CA TRP A 102 -17.74 7.53 -2.01
C TRP A 102 -18.04 8.74 -2.91
N PRO A 103 -17.42 9.92 -2.70
CA PRO A 103 -16.56 10.33 -1.58
C PRO A 103 -17.36 10.99 -0.43
N THR A 104 -17.10 10.60 0.82
CA THR A 104 -17.67 11.26 2.02
C THR A 104 -16.86 12.49 2.44
N GLY A 105 -16.82 13.52 1.59
CA GLY A 105 -16.37 14.88 1.98
C GLY A 105 -14.91 15.05 2.43
N GLN A 106 -13.99 14.15 2.08
CA GLN A 106 -12.60 14.21 2.54
C GLN A 106 -11.60 14.37 1.40
N VAL A 107 -10.82 15.46 1.44
CA VAL A 107 -9.86 15.87 0.40
C VAL A 107 -8.48 15.18 0.57
N ASP A 108 -8.19 14.61 1.75
CA ASP A 108 -6.87 14.09 2.14
C ASP A 108 -6.91 12.62 2.62
N ARG A 109 -7.69 11.79 1.90
CA ARG A 109 -7.65 10.32 2.00
C ARG A 109 -7.26 9.69 0.67
N THR A 110 -6.42 10.38 -0.10
CA THR A 110 -6.05 9.85 -1.42
C THR A 110 -5.17 8.62 -1.23
N ALA A 111 -5.41 7.55 -1.98
CA ALA A 111 -4.64 6.30 -1.91
C ALA A 111 -3.12 6.47 -2.08
N ARG A 112 -2.64 7.68 -2.42
CA ARG A 112 -1.26 8.01 -2.79
C ARG A 112 -0.69 9.30 -2.15
N ASN A 113 -1.44 10.01 -1.30
CA ASN A 113 -0.91 11.16 -0.54
C ASN A 113 -1.51 11.20 0.88
N GLY A 114 -0.81 11.86 1.80
CA GLY A 114 -1.22 12.03 3.20
C GLY A 114 -0.76 10.87 4.11
N PRO A 115 -1.08 10.93 5.43
CA PRO A 115 -0.54 10.00 6.43
C PRO A 115 -0.83 8.51 6.13
N ARG A 116 -1.97 8.21 5.51
CA ARG A 116 -2.34 6.85 5.11
C ARG A 116 -1.50 6.35 3.93
N SER A 117 -1.13 7.23 3.01
CA SER A 117 -0.18 6.90 1.96
C SER A 117 1.22 6.67 2.52
N ASP A 118 1.64 7.45 3.51
CA ASP A 118 2.94 7.24 4.18
C ASP A 118 2.98 5.89 4.90
N THR A 119 1.87 5.51 5.53
CA THR A 119 1.71 4.17 6.12
C THR A 119 1.82 3.06 5.06
N ALA A 120 1.15 3.23 3.90
CA ALA A 120 1.27 2.28 2.79
C ALA A 120 2.72 2.18 2.24
N ASN A 121 3.43 3.31 2.16
CA ASN A 121 4.84 3.35 1.79
C ASN A 121 5.71 2.62 2.82
N GLY A 122 5.40 2.73 4.11
CA GLY A 122 6.00 1.94 5.19
C GLY A 122 5.84 0.44 4.96
N VAL A 123 4.61 -0.02 4.64
CA VAL A 123 4.36 -1.44 4.30
C VAL A 123 5.19 -1.90 3.11
N LEU A 124 5.32 -1.06 2.07
CA LEU A 124 6.19 -1.37 0.92
C LEU A 124 7.67 -1.45 1.30
N ALA A 125 8.16 -0.54 2.15
CA ALA A 125 9.53 -0.60 2.64
C ALA A 125 9.78 -1.88 3.45
N THR A 126 8.85 -2.25 4.34
CA THR A 126 8.90 -3.50 5.10
C THR A 126 8.91 -4.72 4.18
N LEU A 127 8.08 -4.72 3.13
CA LEU A 127 8.09 -5.78 2.12
C LEU A 127 9.47 -5.91 1.47
N LYS A 128 10.04 -4.80 0.97
CA LYS A 128 11.36 -4.82 0.33
C LYS A 128 12.46 -5.33 1.26
N ALA A 129 12.41 -4.96 2.54
CA ALA A 129 13.37 -5.41 3.55
C ALA A 129 13.19 -6.89 3.94
N ALA A 130 11.97 -7.42 3.84
CA ALA A 130 11.66 -8.82 4.16
C ALA A 130 11.99 -9.79 3.01
N LEU A 131 12.25 -9.29 1.79
CA LEU A 131 12.64 -10.13 0.67
C LEU A 131 14.04 -10.74 0.91
N PRO A 132 14.25 -12.01 0.54
CA PRO A 132 15.56 -12.63 0.63
C PRO A 132 16.54 -11.94 -0.31
N ASP A 133 17.82 -12.02 0.03
CA ASP A 133 18.91 -11.45 -0.75
C ASP A 133 19.09 -12.12 -2.12
N THR A 134 18.42 -13.25 -2.40
CA THR A 134 18.39 -13.91 -3.71
C THR A 134 17.58 -13.14 -4.76
N LEU A 135 16.76 -12.17 -4.33
CA LEU A 135 15.92 -11.35 -5.21
C LEU A 135 16.41 -9.90 -5.28
N THR A 136 16.19 -9.27 -6.43
CA THR A 136 16.29 -7.82 -6.62
C THR A 136 14.92 -7.24 -6.85
N VAL A 137 14.62 -6.11 -6.21
CA VAL A 137 13.42 -5.32 -6.48
C VAL A 137 13.62 -4.51 -7.75
N ASP A 138 12.69 -4.61 -8.68
CA ASP A 138 12.67 -3.79 -9.89
C ASP A 138 11.74 -2.58 -9.69
N GLU A 139 12.33 -1.38 -9.64
CA GLU A 139 11.62 -0.11 -9.48
C GLU A 139 11.18 0.50 -10.81
N THR A 140 11.52 -0.15 -11.92
CA THR A 140 11.38 0.36 -13.29
C THR A 140 10.35 -0.42 -14.10
N THR A 141 10.00 -1.65 -13.72
CA THR A 141 8.96 -2.41 -14.42
C THR A 141 7.63 -1.65 -14.42
N THR A 142 7.04 -1.51 -15.60
CA THR A 142 5.75 -0.86 -15.80
C THR A 142 4.70 -1.84 -16.28
N ARG A 143 3.44 -1.59 -15.93
CA ARG A 143 2.29 -2.32 -16.49
C ARG A 143 2.19 -2.07 -18.00
N PRO A 144 1.84 -3.09 -18.80
CA PRO A 144 1.54 -2.91 -20.22
C PRO A 144 0.47 -1.83 -20.43
N GLY A 145 0.64 -1.02 -21.48
CA GLY A 145 -0.36 -0.04 -21.93
C GLY A 145 -0.56 1.22 -21.07
N GLY A 146 -0.02 1.28 -19.84
CA GLY A 146 -0.32 2.39 -18.91
C GLY A 146 0.88 3.14 -18.35
N GLY A 147 2.11 2.64 -18.50
CA GLY A 147 3.34 3.25 -17.94
C GLY A 147 3.40 3.31 -16.41
N GLY A 148 2.35 2.91 -15.70
CA GLY A 148 2.32 2.84 -14.25
C GLY A 148 3.26 1.76 -13.74
N LYS A 149 4.10 2.11 -12.75
CA LYS A 149 5.02 1.17 -12.11
C LYS A 149 4.26 0.01 -11.47
N ILE A 150 4.88 -1.16 -11.49
CA ILE A 150 4.36 -2.36 -10.81
C ILE A 150 4.67 -2.27 -9.32
N THR A 151 5.91 -1.92 -8.97
CA THR A 151 6.31 -1.65 -7.58
C THR A 151 5.59 -0.41 -7.08
N LEU A 152 4.67 -0.60 -6.13
CA LEU A 152 3.80 0.46 -5.62
C LEU A 152 3.21 0.11 -4.25
N SER A 153 2.63 1.11 -3.61
CA SER A 153 1.81 0.99 -2.40
C SER A 153 0.48 1.72 -2.60
N GLN A 154 -0.52 1.36 -1.81
CA GLN A 154 -1.78 2.09 -1.71
C GLN A 154 -2.44 1.85 -0.35
N ALA A 155 -3.24 2.81 0.10
CA ALA A 155 -4.14 2.67 1.24
C ALA A 155 -5.59 2.86 0.79
N ASN A 156 -6.51 2.06 1.32
CA ASN A 156 -7.94 2.26 1.15
C ASN A 156 -8.64 2.23 2.50
N PHE A 157 -9.60 3.14 2.66
CA PHE A 157 -10.53 3.11 3.78
C PHE A 157 -11.54 1.99 3.56
N ASN A 158 -11.81 1.21 4.60
CA ASN A 158 -12.78 0.13 4.53
C ASN A 158 -14.10 0.52 5.18
N ASN A 159 -14.09 0.75 6.50
CA ASN A 159 -15.29 1.03 7.28
C ASN A 159 -14.95 1.74 8.59
N TYR A 160 -15.98 2.26 9.26
CA TYR A 160 -15.88 2.63 10.66
C TYR A 160 -16.25 1.45 11.55
N TYR A 161 -15.67 1.40 12.76
CA TYR A 161 -15.96 0.39 13.77
C TYR A 161 -15.79 0.96 15.20
N GLY A 162 -15.98 0.10 16.19
CA GLY A 162 -15.84 0.44 17.60
C GLY A 162 -17.02 1.24 18.15
N GLN A 163 -16.90 1.66 19.41
CA GLN A 163 -17.97 2.38 20.09
C GLN A 163 -18.27 3.70 19.38
N GLY A 164 -19.51 3.84 18.91
CA GLY A 164 -19.97 5.03 18.20
C GLY A 164 -19.36 5.22 16.80
N ASN A 165 -18.82 4.17 16.18
CA ASN A 165 -18.25 4.20 14.82
C ASN A 165 -17.15 5.27 14.64
N LYS A 166 -16.30 5.43 15.66
CA LYS A 166 -15.22 6.43 15.66
C LYS A 166 -13.87 5.88 15.22
N GLN A 167 -13.70 4.56 15.20
CA GLN A 167 -12.45 3.93 14.76
C GLN A 167 -12.53 3.63 13.27
N GLU A 168 -11.41 3.74 12.58
CA GLU A 168 -11.34 3.53 11.13
C GLU A 168 -10.61 2.24 10.82
N ALA A 169 -11.23 1.38 10.02
CA ALA A 169 -10.59 0.22 9.44
C ALA A 169 -10.03 0.56 8.06
N TRP A 170 -8.79 0.16 7.81
CA TRP A 170 -8.03 0.45 6.61
C TRP A 170 -7.44 -0.84 6.04
N ASP A 171 -7.22 -0.85 4.73
CA ASP A 171 -6.33 -1.78 4.06
C ASP A 171 -5.14 -1.08 3.43
N TYR A 172 -3.97 -1.67 3.60
CA TYR A 172 -2.71 -1.20 3.01
C TYR A 172 -2.17 -2.30 2.12
N SER A 173 -2.00 -2.01 0.85
CA SER A 173 -1.44 -2.95 -0.12
C SER A 173 -0.09 -2.45 -0.61
N ALA A 174 0.87 -3.37 -0.69
CA ALA A 174 2.18 -3.13 -1.27
C ALA A 174 2.50 -4.23 -2.27
N ILE A 175 3.13 -3.86 -3.38
CA ILE A 175 3.57 -4.78 -4.43
C ILE A 175 5.03 -4.44 -4.72
N ALA A 176 5.89 -5.45 -4.78
CA ALA A 176 7.25 -5.36 -5.28
C ALA A 176 7.38 -6.23 -6.52
N ALA A 177 7.74 -5.63 -7.65
CA ALA A 177 8.26 -6.37 -8.80
C ALA A 177 9.64 -6.90 -8.44
N VAL A 178 9.91 -8.15 -8.76
CA VAL A 178 11.15 -8.82 -8.35
C VAL A 178 11.74 -9.63 -9.49
N ALA A 179 13.07 -9.70 -9.54
CA ALA A 179 13.83 -10.55 -10.44
C ALA A 179 14.83 -11.38 -9.64
N SER A 180 15.25 -12.52 -10.19
CA SER A 180 16.31 -13.33 -9.59
C SER A 180 17.67 -12.65 -9.76
N LYS A 181 18.46 -12.55 -8.68
CA LYS A 181 19.85 -12.08 -8.79
C LYS A 181 20.73 -13.03 -9.59
N THR A 182 20.48 -14.33 -9.51
CA THR A 182 21.28 -15.35 -10.21
C THR A 182 20.85 -15.53 -11.65
N ASN A 183 19.66 -15.07 -12.01
CA ASN A 183 19.17 -15.04 -13.38
C ASN A 183 18.35 -13.77 -13.67
N PRO A 184 18.99 -12.60 -13.84
CA PRO A 184 18.29 -11.34 -14.08
C PRO A 184 17.52 -11.30 -15.41
N GLN A 185 17.91 -12.13 -16.37
CA GLN A 185 17.22 -12.29 -17.67
C GLN A 185 16.06 -13.29 -17.59
N GLY A 186 15.88 -13.95 -16.45
CA GLY A 186 14.86 -14.97 -16.21
C GLY A 186 13.45 -14.43 -16.07
N GLY A 187 13.24 -13.13 -16.27
CA GLY A 187 11.96 -12.45 -16.16
C GLY A 187 11.74 -11.77 -14.81
N THR A 188 10.60 -11.10 -14.70
CA THR A 188 10.15 -10.36 -13.51
C THR A 188 8.87 -11.00 -12.99
N GLY A 189 8.84 -11.34 -11.70
CA GLY A 189 7.66 -11.74 -10.97
C GLY A 189 7.23 -10.65 -10.01
N ARG A 190 6.34 -10.98 -9.07
CA ARG A 190 5.96 -10.05 -8.00
C ARG A 190 5.71 -10.75 -6.68
N VAL A 191 5.96 -10.02 -5.61
CA VAL A 191 5.49 -10.33 -4.26
C VAL A 191 4.61 -9.18 -3.81
N LEU A 192 3.50 -9.49 -3.16
CA LEU A 192 2.56 -8.49 -2.66
C LEU A 192 2.19 -8.79 -1.21
N VAL A 193 1.90 -7.74 -0.47
CA VAL A 193 1.37 -7.79 0.89
C VAL A 193 0.11 -6.96 0.95
N THR A 194 -0.93 -7.48 1.58
CA THR A 194 -2.10 -6.70 1.97
C THR A 194 -2.30 -6.84 3.47
N VAL A 195 -2.32 -5.70 4.16
CA VAL A 195 -2.56 -5.60 5.60
C VAL A 195 -3.92 -4.97 5.82
N PHE A 196 -4.77 -5.62 6.62
CA PHE A 196 -6.01 -5.05 7.11
C PHE A 196 -5.85 -4.72 8.59
N THR A 197 -6.17 -3.48 8.98
CA THR A 197 -6.26 -3.10 10.39
C THR A 197 -7.41 -3.83 11.08
N PRO A 198 -7.45 -3.86 12.42
CA PRO A 198 -8.61 -4.36 13.15
C PRO A 198 -9.92 -3.64 12.74
N GLY A 199 -11.05 -4.32 12.96
CA GLY A 199 -12.38 -3.74 12.75
C GLY A 199 -13.06 -4.08 11.42
N ASN A 200 -12.42 -4.91 10.58
CA ASN A 200 -13.05 -5.41 9.37
C ASN A 200 -13.74 -6.78 9.62
N PRO A 201 -15.09 -6.85 9.61
CA PRO A 201 -15.81 -8.09 9.88
C PRO A 201 -15.60 -9.15 8.78
N ALA A 202 -15.22 -8.74 7.58
CA ALA A 202 -14.91 -9.67 6.50
C ALA A 202 -13.69 -10.54 6.83
N TYR A 203 -12.82 -10.15 7.77
CA TYR A 203 -11.63 -10.92 8.15
C TYR A 203 -11.62 -11.32 9.63
N ALA A 204 -12.81 -11.49 10.22
CA ALA A 204 -12.96 -11.89 11.62
C ALA A 204 -12.73 -13.39 11.88
N ASP A 205 -12.70 -14.22 10.84
CA ASP A 205 -12.51 -15.67 10.99
C ASP A 205 -11.17 -16.03 11.62
N THR A 206 -11.22 -16.98 12.55
CA THR A 206 -10.05 -17.54 13.22
C THR A 206 -9.51 -18.78 12.51
N ASP A 207 -10.30 -19.42 11.64
CA ASP A 207 -9.82 -20.47 10.76
C ASP A 207 -8.95 -19.86 9.66
N VAL A 208 -7.66 -20.23 9.67
CA VAL A 208 -6.67 -19.65 8.77
C VAL A 208 -6.93 -19.98 7.31
N CYS A 209 -7.64 -21.06 7.00
CA CYS A 209 -7.93 -21.47 5.64
C CYS A 209 -9.17 -20.77 5.09
N VAL A 210 -10.20 -20.62 5.91
CA VAL A 210 -11.33 -19.74 5.60
C VAL A 210 -10.82 -18.32 5.36
N LEU A 211 -9.98 -17.80 6.26
CA LEU A 211 -9.36 -16.47 6.13
C LEU A 211 -8.55 -16.33 4.84
N THR A 212 -7.65 -17.27 4.55
CA THR A 212 -6.78 -17.23 3.36
C THR A 212 -7.58 -17.23 2.06
N GLY A 213 -8.70 -17.98 2.01
CA GLY A 213 -9.61 -17.97 0.86
C GLY A 213 -10.35 -16.64 0.64
N LYS A 214 -10.35 -15.72 1.61
CA LYS A 214 -10.94 -14.39 1.44
C LYS A 214 -10.05 -13.42 0.69
N PHE A 215 -8.74 -13.70 0.62
CA PHE A 215 -7.82 -12.88 -0.17
C PHE A 215 -8.27 -12.85 -1.63
N TRP A 216 -8.85 -11.73 -2.07
CA TRP A 216 -9.48 -11.55 -3.39
C TRP A 216 -10.52 -12.63 -3.77
N GLY A 217 -11.06 -13.35 -2.78
CA GLY A 217 -11.96 -14.48 -3.01
C GLY A 217 -11.31 -15.66 -3.73
N VAL A 218 -9.98 -15.81 -3.64
CA VAL A 218 -9.26 -16.92 -4.30
C VAL A 218 -9.79 -18.27 -3.83
N ARG A 219 -9.88 -19.21 -4.78
CA ARG A 219 -10.29 -20.59 -4.55
C ARG A 219 -9.11 -21.52 -4.75
N GLY A 220 -9.08 -22.61 -4.00
CA GLY A 220 -8.04 -23.63 -4.07
C GLY A 220 -8.01 -24.46 -2.81
N THR A 221 -7.17 -25.50 -2.81
CA THR A 221 -6.89 -26.27 -1.61
C THR A 221 -6.05 -25.44 -0.66
N CYS A 222 -6.55 -25.21 0.55
CA CYS A 222 -5.77 -24.59 1.60
C CYS A 222 -5.13 -25.64 2.50
N GLU A 223 -3.85 -25.44 2.80
CA GLU A 223 -3.09 -26.22 3.77
C GLU A 223 -2.73 -25.33 4.97
N PRO A 224 -3.21 -25.63 6.19
CA PRO A 224 -2.67 -25.03 7.39
C PRO A 224 -1.20 -25.43 7.55
N ARG A 225 -0.32 -24.47 7.81
CA ARG A 225 1.10 -24.72 8.10
C ARG A 225 1.50 -24.07 9.41
N THR A 226 2.28 -24.79 10.21
CA THR A 226 2.89 -24.23 11.42
C THR A 226 4.23 -23.59 11.06
N VAL A 227 4.36 -22.30 11.33
CA VAL A 227 5.55 -21.50 11.06
C VAL A 227 5.85 -20.68 12.32
N GLN A 228 7.06 -20.80 12.87
CA GLN A 228 7.45 -20.08 14.10
C GLN A 228 6.45 -20.26 15.27
N GLY A 229 5.84 -21.44 15.39
CA GLY A 229 4.84 -21.75 16.43
C GLY A 229 3.47 -21.11 16.22
N LYS A 230 3.22 -20.45 15.08
CA LYS A 230 1.91 -19.92 14.66
C LYS A 230 1.38 -20.71 13.47
N THR A 231 0.06 -20.86 13.40
CA THR A 231 -0.60 -21.48 12.25
C THR A 231 -0.94 -20.42 11.21
N VAL A 232 -0.57 -20.64 9.96
CA VAL A 232 -0.93 -19.82 8.80
C VAL A 232 -1.68 -20.67 7.78
N GLY A 233 -2.53 -20.06 6.97
CA GLY A 233 -3.20 -20.74 5.86
C GLY A 233 -2.40 -20.51 4.58
N VAL A 234 -2.20 -21.55 3.78
CA VAL A 234 -1.46 -21.47 2.51
C VAL A 234 -2.31 -22.05 1.39
N ILE A 235 -2.50 -21.29 0.30
CA ILE A 235 -3.11 -21.78 -0.93
C ILE A 235 -2.07 -21.68 -2.05
N VAL A 236 -1.69 -22.82 -2.60
CA VAL A 236 -0.76 -22.93 -3.74
C VAL A 236 -1.55 -23.19 -5.01
N LYS A 237 -1.19 -22.53 -6.11
CA LYS A 237 -1.86 -22.62 -7.42
C LYS A 237 -3.38 -22.45 -7.29
N PRO A 238 -3.85 -21.31 -6.75
CA PRO A 238 -5.29 -21.05 -6.72
C PRO A 238 -5.86 -21.06 -8.14
N GLN A 239 -7.18 -21.20 -8.24
CA GLN A 239 -7.90 -21.10 -9.52
C GLN A 239 -7.79 -19.70 -10.15
N ASP A 240 -7.41 -18.70 -9.36
CA ASP A 240 -7.14 -17.34 -9.81
C ASP A 240 -5.77 -17.25 -10.46
N SER A 241 -5.74 -17.08 -11.78
CA SER A 241 -4.51 -17.06 -12.56
C SER A 241 -3.59 -15.85 -12.25
N ARG A 242 -4.08 -14.83 -11.52
CA ARG A 242 -3.30 -13.62 -11.19
C ARG A 242 -2.27 -13.85 -10.08
N ILE A 243 -2.41 -14.95 -9.32
CA ILE A 243 -1.61 -15.25 -8.13
C ILE A 243 -1.26 -16.73 -8.16
N SER A 244 -0.01 -17.06 -7.85
CA SER A 244 0.45 -18.45 -7.84
C SER A 244 0.48 -19.03 -6.43
N THR A 245 0.60 -18.19 -5.39
CA THR A 245 0.54 -18.62 -3.98
C THR A 245 0.06 -17.47 -3.11
N VAL A 246 -0.76 -17.77 -2.11
CA VAL A 246 -1.16 -16.84 -1.05
C VAL A 246 -0.97 -17.50 0.32
N VAL A 247 -0.56 -16.69 1.29
CA VAL A 247 -0.50 -17.02 2.72
C VAL A 247 -1.32 -15.99 3.48
N GLY A 248 -2.17 -16.44 4.40
CA GLY A 248 -2.97 -15.59 5.28
C GLY A 248 -2.68 -15.85 6.76
N TYR A 249 -2.62 -14.78 7.54
CA TYR A 249 -2.50 -14.83 8.99
C TYR A 249 -3.29 -13.70 9.66
N ARG A 250 -3.88 -13.99 10.82
CA ARG A 250 -4.55 -13.02 11.69
C ARG A 250 -3.83 -12.94 13.03
N TYR A 251 -3.39 -11.74 13.38
CA TYR A 251 -2.80 -11.42 14.68
C TYR A 251 -3.87 -11.32 15.77
N ASP A 252 -3.42 -11.45 17.02
CA ASP A 252 -4.29 -11.42 18.20
C ASP A 252 -4.98 -10.05 18.40
N ASP A 253 -4.38 -8.96 17.91
CA ASP A 253 -4.99 -7.63 17.93
C ASP A 253 -6.06 -7.42 16.84
N GLY A 254 -6.27 -8.41 15.97
CA GLY A 254 -7.21 -8.36 14.86
C GLY A 254 -6.63 -7.86 13.54
N THR A 255 -5.34 -7.51 13.49
CA THR A 255 -4.64 -7.22 12.23
C THR A 255 -4.58 -8.47 11.38
N VAL A 256 -4.87 -8.35 10.08
CA VAL A 256 -4.77 -9.47 9.14
C VAL A 256 -3.74 -9.15 8.07
N VAL A 257 -2.83 -10.10 7.83
CA VAL A 257 -1.78 -9.98 6.81
C VAL A 257 -1.95 -11.10 5.80
N PHE A 258 -2.05 -10.72 4.53
CA PHE A 258 -1.90 -11.62 3.41
C PHE A 258 -0.59 -11.33 2.70
N VAL A 259 0.16 -12.38 2.37
CA VAL A 259 1.32 -12.30 1.51
C VAL A 259 1.08 -13.22 0.33
N ALA A 260 1.23 -12.69 -0.89
CA ALA A 260 1.03 -13.47 -2.09
C ALA A 260 2.14 -13.20 -3.12
N GLN A 261 2.25 -14.08 -4.10
CA GLN A 261 3.23 -13.95 -5.17
C GLN A 261 2.70 -14.46 -6.51
N SER A 262 3.35 -14.00 -7.58
CA SER A 262 3.12 -14.50 -8.93
C SER A 262 4.43 -14.54 -9.72
N THR A 263 4.52 -15.49 -10.65
CA THR A 263 5.54 -15.53 -11.72
C THR A 263 5.39 -14.36 -12.69
N ALA A 264 4.16 -13.86 -12.89
CA ALA A 264 3.88 -12.70 -13.70
C ALA A 264 4.06 -11.40 -12.90
N PRO A 265 4.60 -10.33 -13.51
CA PRO A 265 4.81 -9.07 -12.81
C PRO A 265 3.49 -8.27 -12.67
N ASN A 266 2.46 -8.59 -13.46
CA ASN A 266 1.18 -7.88 -13.49
C ASN A 266 -0.01 -8.82 -13.22
N ASN A 267 -1.24 -8.33 -13.40
CA ASN A 267 -2.47 -9.12 -13.24
C ASN A 267 -2.83 -9.94 -14.50
N GLU A 268 -1.96 -9.99 -15.51
CA GLU A 268 -2.16 -10.86 -16.67
C GLU A 268 -1.75 -12.25 -16.20
N GLY A 269 -2.76 -13.01 -15.76
CA GLY A 269 -2.54 -14.30 -15.15
C GLY A 269 -2.06 -15.38 -16.12
N ASP A 270 -1.68 -16.53 -15.57
CA ASP A 270 -1.13 -17.69 -16.29
C ASP A 270 -2.14 -18.44 -17.19
N SER A 271 -3.38 -17.97 -17.35
CA SER A 271 -4.47 -18.72 -18.02
C SER A 271 -4.22 -19.00 -19.51
N SER A 272 -3.29 -18.28 -20.15
CA SER A 272 -2.84 -18.53 -21.53
C SER A 272 -1.32 -18.81 -21.61
N GLY A 273 -0.73 -19.20 -20.48
CA GLY A 273 0.72 -19.17 -20.26
C GLY A 273 1.17 -17.83 -19.66
N PRO A 274 2.30 -17.81 -18.95
CA PRO A 274 2.81 -16.60 -18.33
C PRO A 274 3.11 -15.54 -19.40
N PRO A 275 2.75 -14.25 -19.18
CA PRO A 275 3.03 -13.20 -20.14
C PRO A 275 4.53 -13.09 -20.41
N ALA A 276 4.89 -12.60 -21.60
CA ALA A 276 6.29 -12.43 -21.98
C ALA A 276 7.05 -11.61 -20.93
N GLY A 277 8.23 -12.10 -20.52
CA GLY A 277 9.03 -11.46 -19.47
C GLY A 277 8.66 -11.86 -18.03
N SER A 278 7.74 -12.81 -17.83
CA SER A 278 7.49 -13.42 -16.52
C SER A 278 8.61 -14.35 -16.07
N MET A 279 8.72 -14.57 -14.77
CA MET A 279 9.62 -15.58 -14.22
C MET A 279 9.15 -17.00 -14.57
N SER A 280 10.10 -17.87 -14.90
CA SER A 280 9.81 -19.30 -15.12
C SER A 280 9.57 -20.10 -13.83
N THR A 281 9.93 -19.52 -12.69
CA THR A 281 9.78 -20.10 -11.35
C THR A 281 9.24 -19.06 -10.38
N LEU A 282 8.63 -19.50 -9.28
CA LEU A 282 8.10 -18.60 -8.27
C LEU A 282 9.22 -17.74 -7.66
N PRO A 283 8.95 -16.46 -7.34
CA PRO A 283 9.94 -15.62 -6.68
C PRO A 283 10.45 -16.20 -5.35
N LEU A 284 9.55 -16.78 -4.56
CA LEU A 284 9.80 -17.35 -3.25
C LEU A 284 9.28 -18.78 -3.17
N THR A 285 9.97 -19.61 -2.40
CA THR A 285 9.42 -20.89 -1.93
C THR A 285 8.32 -20.65 -0.90
N VAL A 286 7.48 -21.65 -0.62
CA VAL A 286 6.45 -21.53 0.43
C VAL A 286 7.10 -21.31 1.80
N GLU A 287 8.26 -21.94 2.02
CA GLU A 287 9.06 -21.85 3.23
C GLU A 287 9.63 -20.44 3.45
N GLN A 288 9.88 -19.69 2.38
CA GLN A 288 10.28 -18.27 2.44
C GLN A 288 9.09 -17.32 2.53
N LEU A 289 7.99 -17.62 1.82
CA LEU A 289 6.81 -16.76 1.76
C LEU A 289 6.01 -16.79 3.08
N ALA A 290 5.85 -17.96 3.69
CA ALA A 290 4.98 -18.14 4.85
C ALA A 290 5.43 -17.35 6.11
N PRO A 291 6.73 -17.32 6.47
CA PRO A 291 7.21 -16.47 7.56
C PRO A 291 6.94 -14.98 7.36
N MET A 292 6.82 -14.49 6.11
CA MET A 292 6.58 -13.06 5.85
C MET A 292 5.23 -12.60 6.40
N ALA A 293 4.19 -13.46 6.38
CA ALA A 293 2.88 -13.12 6.95
C ALA A 293 2.92 -12.90 8.48
N LEU A 294 3.93 -13.47 9.13
CA LEU A 294 4.19 -13.37 10.56
C LEU A 294 5.16 -12.24 10.93
N ASN A 295 5.63 -11.45 9.96
CA ASN A 295 6.53 -10.35 10.24
C ASN A 295 5.79 -9.23 11.01
N PRO A 296 6.15 -8.96 12.28
CA PRO A 296 5.44 -7.98 13.10
C PRO A 296 5.58 -6.55 12.57
N ALA A 297 6.56 -6.26 11.72
CA ALA A 297 6.71 -4.95 11.07
C ALA A 297 5.60 -4.64 10.04
N PHE A 298 4.73 -5.63 9.71
CA PHE A 298 3.52 -5.37 8.94
C PHE A 298 2.33 -4.93 9.80
N LYS A 299 2.44 -4.97 11.13
CA LYS A 299 1.38 -4.47 12.00
C LYS A 299 1.37 -2.95 11.95
N VAL A 300 0.31 -2.39 11.38
CA VAL A 300 0.09 -0.94 11.29
C VAL A 300 -1.00 -0.57 12.29
N THR A 301 -0.61 0.15 13.33
CA THR A 301 -1.49 0.63 14.42
C THR A 301 -1.75 2.12 14.28
#